data_AF-A0A1M5VKW0-F1
#
_entry.id   AF-A0A1M5VKW0-F1
#
_cell.length_a   1.000
_cell.length_b   1.000
_cell.length_c   1.000
_cell.angle_alpha   90.00
_cell.angle_beta   90.00
_cell.angle_gamma   90.00
#
_symmetry.space_group_name_H-M   'P 1'
#
loop_
_entity.id
_entity.type
_entity.pdbx_description
1 polymer ?
#
loop_
_entity_poly.entity_id
_entity_poly.type
_entity_poly.pdbx_seq_one_letter_code
_entity_poly.pdbx_strand_id
1 'polypeptide(L)'
;MHFIDPGTGGFYKGKDPNVSIEQLKEKWIDDANVIYIGRAGGTAQNGKECKSTLRIRIKQYIKFGKGKNVGHCEGRYIWQMADSKELLTAYKAIKKENPVLKERKLIKDFQEYYGLIPFANLK
;
A
#
# COMPACT_ATOMS: atom_id res chain seq x y z
N MET A 1 -0.12 5.58 -17.59
CA MET A 1 0.20 4.43 -16.71
C MET A 1 -0.24 3.13 -17.39
N HIS A 2 0.58 2.08 -17.36
CA HIS A 2 0.26 0.76 -17.95
C HIS A 2 0.05 -0.29 -16.86
N PHE A 3 -1.08 -0.98 -16.94
CA PHE A 3 -1.45 -2.04 -16.00
C PHE A 3 -1.39 -3.42 -16.66
N ILE A 4 -1.12 -4.45 -15.87
CA ILE A 4 -0.99 -5.86 -16.29
C ILE A 4 -2.04 -6.74 -15.62
N ASP A 5 -2.47 -7.77 -16.33
CA ASP A 5 -3.38 -8.81 -15.85
C ASP A 5 -2.92 -10.18 -16.41
N PRO A 6 -2.55 -11.14 -15.54
CA PRO A 6 -2.47 -11.03 -14.09
C PRO A 6 -1.28 -10.19 -13.62
N GLY A 7 -1.44 -9.53 -12.47
CA GLY A 7 -0.35 -8.91 -11.73
C GLY A 7 0.49 -9.92 -10.95
N THR A 8 1.53 -9.43 -10.28
CA THR A 8 2.53 -10.26 -9.58
C THR A 8 2.22 -10.51 -8.10
N GLY A 9 1.08 -10.03 -7.62
CA GLY A 9 0.67 -10.15 -6.22
C GLY A 9 0.51 -11.60 -5.76
N GLY A 10 0.78 -11.86 -4.48
CA GLY A 10 0.67 -13.19 -3.88
C GLY A 10 -0.76 -13.57 -3.51
N PHE A 11 -1.12 -14.82 -3.77
CA PHE A 11 -2.41 -15.41 -3.39
C PHE A 11 -2.41 -15.77 -1.90
N TYR A 12 -2.60 -14.77 -1.04
CA TYR A 12 -2.62 -14.98 0.40
C TYR A 12 -3.90 -15.71 0.82
N LYS A 13 -3.74 -16.90 1.42
CA LYS A 13 -4.87 -17.79 1.79
C LYS A 13 -5.82 -18.08 0.60
N GLY A 14 -5.26 -18.23 -0.61
CA GLY A 14 -6.02 -18.55 -1.82
C GLY A 14 -6.86 -17.39 -2.39
N LYS A 15 -6.72 -16.18 -1.85
CA LYS A 15 -7.42 -14.99 -2.38
C LYS A 15 -6.62 -14.37 -3.52
N ASP A 16 -7.25 -14.20 -4.67
CA ASP A 16 -6.68 -13.47 -5.80
C ASP A 16 -6.50 -11.99 -5.44
N PRO A 17 -5.28 -11.43 -5.56
CA PRO A 17 -5.04 -10.03 -5.27
C PRO A 17 -5.43 -9.09 -6.42
N ASN A 18 -5.64 -9.62 -7.63
CA ASN A 18 -5.89 -8.82 -8.82
C ASN A 18 -7.30 -8.24 -8.83
N VAL A 19 -7.44 -7.13 -9.55
CA VAL A 19 -8.68 -6.43 -9.86
C VAL A 19 -8.73 -6.11 -11.35
N SER A 20 -9.88 -5.68 -11.86
CA SER A 20 -9.98 -5.32 -13.28
C SER A 20 -9.14 -4.08 -13.62
N ILE A 21 -8.73 -3.97 -14.88
CA ILE A 21 -7.96 -2.81 -15.36
C ILE A 21 -8.78 -1.51 -15.23
N GLU A 22 -10.10 -1.58 -15.40
CA GLU A 22 -11.02 -0.46 -15.23
C GLU A 22 -10.99 0.07 -13.80
N GLN A 23 -11.04 -0.84 -12.80
CA GLN A 23 -10.93 -0.47 -11.39
C GLN A 23 -9.59 0.18 -11.04
N LEU A 24 -8.50 -0.22 -11.71
CA LEU A 24 -7.19 0.44 -11.56
C LEU A 24 -7.20 1.84 -12.17
N LYS A 25 -7.75 1.99 -13.38
CA LYS A 25 -7.86 3.28 -14.07
C LYS A 25 -8.69 4.29 -13.29
N GLU A 26 -9.81 3.88 -12.71
CA GLU A 26 -10.68 4.75 -11.88
C GLU A 26 -9.97 5.31 -10.64
N LYS A 27 -8.91 4.63 -10.16
CA LYS A 27 -8.15 5.02 -8.97
C LYS A 27 -6.86 5.76 -9.29
N TRP A 28 -6.47 5.80 -10.55
CA TRP A 28 -5.23 6.41 -10.99
C TRP A 28 -5.37 7.94 -11.03
N ILE A 29 -4.31 8.65 -10.61
CA ILE A 29 -4.24 10.11 -10.60
C ILE A 29 -2.93 10.49 -11.27
N ASP A 30 -2.97 11.11 -12.44
CA ASP A 30 -1.78 11.36 -13.25
C ASP A 30 -0.74 12.28 -12.57
N ASP A 31 -1.19 13.28 -11.82
CA ASP A 31 -0.31 14.25 -11.15
C ASP A 31 0.20 13.80 -9.77
N ALA A 32 -0.19 12.60 -9.31
CA ALA A 32 0.16 12.12 -7.98
C ALA A 32 1.50 11.37 -7.95
N ASN A 33 2.50 11.97 -7.28
CA ASN A 33 3.82 11.34 -7.07
C ASN A 33 3.83 10.26 -5.97
N VAL A 34 2.80 10.22 -5.12
CA VAL A 34 2.67 9.25 -4.02
C VAL A 34 1.48 8.35 -4.29
N ILE A 35 1.75 7.08 -4.56
CA ILE A 35 0.72 6.12 -4.96
C ILE A 35 0.31 5.15 -3.84
N TYR A 36 1.08 5.08 -2.74
CA TYR A 36 0.77 4.26 -1.58
C TYR A 36 1.40 4.84 -0.32
N ILE A 37 0.63 4.87 0.77
CA ILE A 37 1.08 5.24 2.10
C ILE A 37 0.77 4.08 3.03
N GLY A 38 1.81 3.54 3.67
CA GLY A 38 1.70 2.47 4.64
C GLY A 38 2.43 2.80 5.94
N ARG A 39 2.16 2.01 6.99
CA ARG A 39 2.86 2.10 8.28
C ARG A 39 3.50 0.80 8.73
N ALA A 40 4.35 0.96 9.74
CA ALA A 40 4.78 -0.11 10.62
C ALA A 40 4.64 0.35 12.08
N GLY A 41 4.34 -0.59 12.97
CA GLY A 41 4.20 -0.29 14.40
C GLY A 41 2.94 0.50 14.76
N GLY A 42 2.97 1.05 15.99
CA GLY A 42 1.91 1.89 16.55
C GLY A 42 0.82 1.13 17.28
N THR A 43 -0.07 1.88 17.91
CA THR A 43 -1.16 1.35 18.73
C THR A 43 -2.47 1.54 18.01
N ALA A 44 -3.18 0.44 17.74
CA ALA A 44 -4.49 0.48 17.10
C ALA A 44 -5.55 1.15 18.01
N GLN A 45 -6.71 1.49 17.44
CA GLN A 45 -7.79 2.16 18.18
C GLN A 45 -8.29 1.36 19.39
N ASN A 46 -8.23 0.03 19.32
CA ASN A 46 -8.59 -0.86 20.42
C ASN A 46 -7.47 -1.05 21.46
N GLY A 47 -6.44 -0.20 21.45
CA GLY A 47 -5.30 -0.29 22.37
C GLY A 47 -4.26 -1.35 22.01
N LYS A 48 -4.48 -2.18 20.98
CA LYS A 48 -3.53 -3.24 20.61
C LYS A 48 -2.28 -2.66 19.97
N GLU A 49 -1.12 -2.96 20.55
CA GLU A 49 0.18 -2.63 19.97
C GLU A 49 0.50 -3.51 18.75
N CYS A 50 0.90 -2.87 17.65
CA CYS A 50 1.46 -3.52 16.48
C CYS A 50 2.98 -3.61 16.66
N LYS A 51 3.52 -4.82 16.74
CA LYS A 51 4.97 -5.05 16.92
C LYS A 51 5.77 -5.08 15.61
N SER A 52 5.13 -4.83 14.47
CA SER A 52 5.80 -4.90 13.16
C SER A 52 6.77 -3.73 12.99
N THR A 53 8.03 -4.03 12.65
CA THR A 53 9.00 -3.00 12.29
C THR A 53 8.89 -2.63 10.82
N LEU A 54 9.45 -1.48 10.44
CA LEU A 54 9.51 -1.04 9.05
C LEU A 54 10.17 -2.09 8.14
N ARG A 55 11.28 -2.68 8.60
CA ARG A 55 11.98 -3.76 7.88
C ARG A 55 11.08 -4.98 7.66
N ILE A 56 10.29 -5.38 8.66
CA ILE A 56 9.37 -6.52 8.53
C ILE A 56 8.28 -6.20 7.50
N ARG A 57 7.66 -5.02 7.57
CA ARG A 57 6.58 -4.63 6.65
C ARG A 57 7.06 -4.51 5.20
N ILE A 58 8.18 -3.83 4.96
CA ILE A 58 8.77 -3.74 3.61
C ILE A 58 9.11 -5.13 3.07
N LYS A 59 9.72 -6.01 3.88
CA LYS A 59 10.04 -7.38 3.46
C LYS A 59 8.77 -8.19 3.12
N GLN A 60 7.71 -8.05 3.90
CA GLN A 60 6.43 -8.69 3.62
C GLN A 60 5.80 -8.14 2.33
N TYR A 61 5.85 -6.82 2.13
CA TYR A 61 5.30 -6.16 0.94
C TYR A 61 5.99 -6.63 -0.34
N ILE A 62 7.34 -6.66 -0.35
CA ILE A 62 8.12 -7.16 -1.48
C ILE A 62 7.89 -8.66 -1.70
N LYS A 63 7.78 -9.47 -0.64
CA LYS A 63 7.46 -10.89 -0.77
C LYS A 63 6.09 -11.10 -1.41
N PHE A 64 5.10 -10.31 -0.99
CA PHE A 64 3.76 -10.35 -1.58
C PHE A 64 3.81 -10.03 -3.06
N GLY A 65 4.52 -8.96 -3.47
CA GLY A 65 4.71 -8.62 -4.88
C GLY A 65 5.50 -9.63 -5.71
N LYS A 66 6.17 -10.59 -5.07
CA LYS A 66 6.86 -11.72 -5.71
C LYS A 66 6.01 -12.99 -5.68
N GLY A 67 4.69 -12.86 -5.61
CA GLY A 67 3.76 -13.99 -5.60
C GLY A 67 3.77 -14.84 -4.33
N LYS A 68 4.43 -14.44 -3.24
CA LYS A 68 4.52 -15.28 -2.03
C LYS A 68 3.24 -15.19 -1.20
N ASN A 69 2.85 -16.34 -0.61
CA ASN A 69 1.72 -16.45 0.30
C ASN A 69 2.04 -15.79 1.66
N VAL A 70 1.95 -14.46 1.71
CA VAL A 70 2.18 -13.65 2.92
C VAL A 70 1.05 -12.64 3.12
N GLY A 71 0.69 -12.36 4.36
CA GLY A 71 -0.41 -11.45 4.69
C GLY A 71 -0.04 -9.99 4.46
N HIS A 72 -0.14 -9.50 3.22
CA HIS A 72 0.05 -8.10 2.87
C HIS A 72 -0.81 -7.66 1.66
N CYS A 73 -2.12 -7.86 1.74
CA CYS A 73 -3.04 -7.46 0.67
C CYS A 73 -3.22 -5.93 0.52
N GLU A 74 -2.87 -5.13 1.53
CA GLU A 74 -2.82 -3.66 1.39
C GLU A 74 -1.72 -3.28 0.42
N GLY A 75 -1.97 -2.26 -0.43
CA GLY A 75 -1.01 -1.84 -1.45
C GLY A 75 -0.95 -2.78 -2.67
N ARG A 76 -1.89 -3.74 -2.81
CA ARG A 76 -1.79 -4.79 -3.85
C ARG A 76 -1.89 -4.28 -5.29
N TYR A 77 -2.55 -3.15 -5.54
CA TYR A 77 -2.70 -2.59 -6.88
C TYR A 77 -1.38 -2.20 -7.54
N ILE A 78 -0.35 -1.88 -6.74
CA ILE A 78 1.01 -1.66 -7.25
C ILE A 78 1.51 -2.88 -8.03
N TRP A 79 1.13 -4.10 -7.64
CA TRP A 79 1.60 -5.31 -8.30
C TRP A 79 0.88 -5.63 -9.62
N GLN A 80 -0.10 -4.80 -10.02
CA GLN A 80 -0.68 -4.78 -11.36
C GLN A 80 -0.13 -3.63 -12.21
N MET A 81 0.93 -2.93 -11.78
CA MET A 81 1.65 -1.95 -12.59
C MET A 81 2.80 -2.63 -13.33
N ALA A 82 2.93 -2.36 -14.63
CA ALA A 82 3.99 -2.92 -15.47
C ALA A 82 5.40 -2.52 -14.98
N ASP A 83 5.52 -1.29 -14.49
CA ASP A 83 6.71 -0.61 -13.99
C ASP A 83 6.84 -0.67 -12.46
N SER A 84 6.11 -1.57 -11.78
CA SER A 84 6.12 -1.69 -10.32
C SER A 84 7.51 -1.86 -9.68
N LYS A 85 8.50 -2.34 -10.44
CA LYS A 85 9.90 -2.51 -10.00
C LYS A 85 10.69 -1.19 -9.95
N GLU A 86 10.22 -0.16 -10.63
CA GLU A 86 10.87 1.16 -10.72
C GLU A 86 10.43 2.10 -9.60
N LEU A 87 9.39 1.72 -8.85
CA LEU A 87 8.87 2.50 -7.75
C LEU A 87 9.88 2.66 -6.61
N LEU A 88 10.05 3.90 -6.17
CA LEU A 88 10.86 4.24 -5.02
C LEU A 88 10.08 4.04 -3.72
N THR A 89 10.71 3.40 -2.74
CA THR A 89 10.18 3.31 -1.38
C THR A 89 10.91 4.30 -0.48
N ALA A 90 10.23 5.37 -0.08
CA ALA A 90 10.71 6.29 0.95
C ALA A 90 10.15 5.91 2.33
N TYR A 91 10.86 6.26 3.40
CA TYR A 91 10.39 6.05 4.76
C TYR A 91 10.73 7.22 5.68
N LYS A 92 9.88 7.45 6.67
CA LYS A 92 10.09 8.43 7.74
C LYS A 92 10.00 7.73 9.09
N ALA A 93 11.08 7.77 9.85
CA ALA A 93 11.08 7.28 11.22
C ALA A 93 10.29 8.23 12.12
N ILE A 94 9.33 7.70 12.88
CA ILE A 94 8.49 8.47 13.79
C ILE A 94 8.82 8.02 15.22
N LYS A 95 9.20 8.97 16.09
CA LYS A 95 9.58 8.68 17.49
C LYS A 95 8.50 9.04 18.52
N LYS A 96 7.74 10.11 18.29
CA LYS A 96 6.82 10.69 19.28
C LYS A 96 5.34 10.54 18.94
N GLU A 97 5.01 10.32 17.68
CA GLU A 97 3.62 10.19 17.22
C GLU A 97 3.25 8.71 17.03
N ASN A 98 1.97 8.36 17.21
CA ASN A 98 1.49 7.02 16.89
C ASN A 98 1.44 6.85 15.35
N PRO A 99 2.18 5.88 14.76
CA PRO A 99 2.17 5.62 13.31
C PRO A 99 0.78 5.42 12.71
N VAL A 100 -0.18 4.87 13.46
CA VAL A 100 -1.58 4.70 13.02
C VAL A 100 -2.24 6.04 12.75
N LEU A 101 -2.06 7.00 13.66
CA LEU A 101 -2.63 8.34 13.52
C LEU A 101 -1.93 9.11 12.40
N LYS A 102 -0.61 8.96 12.27
CA LYS A 102 0.16 9.63 11.23
C LYS A 102 -0.18 9.17 9.82
N GLU A 103 -0.28 7.85 9.61
CA GLU A 103 -0.72 7.26 8.34
C GLU A 103 -2.10 7.78 7.93
N ARG A 104 -3.06 7.73 8.85
CA ARG A 104 -4.43 8.25 8.62
C ARG A 104 -4.42 9.72 8.26
N LYS A 105 -3.63 10.55 8.96
CA LYS A 105 -3.50 11.96 8.64
C LYS A 105 -2.95 12.16 7.22
N LEU A 106 -1.88 11.45 6.85
CA LEU A 106 -1.27 11.59 5.52
C LEU A 106 -2.22 11.14 4.39
N ILE A 107 -2.98 10.06 4.59
CA ILE A 107 -3.99 9.62 3.61
C ILE A 107 -5.12 10.65 3.51
N LYS A 108 -5.55 11.23 4.65
CA LYS A 108 -6.57 12.27 4.68
C LYS A 108 -6.09 13.55 3.98
N ASP A 109 -4.89 14.02 4.29
CA ASP A 109 -4.27 15.19 3.64
C ASP A 109 -4.17 14.97 2.11
N PHE A 110 -3.80 13.75 1.67
CA PHE A 110 -3.78 13.38 0.26
C PHE A 110 -5.18 13.43 -0.37
N GLN A 111 -6.19 12.89 0.31
CA GLN A 111 -7.57 12.90 -0.15
C GLN A 111 -8.16 14.31 -0.24
N GLU A 112 -7.83 15.19 0.71
CA GLU A 112 -8.26 16.59 0.68
C GLU A 112 -7.65 17.33 -0.52
N TYR A 113 -6.43 16.98 -0.92
CA TYR A 113 -5.75 17.62 -2.05
C TYR A 113 -6.18 17.05 -3.42
N TYR A 114 -6.26 15.72 -3.57
CA TYR A 114 -6.54 15.07 -4.86
C TYR A 114 -8.00 14.59 -5.05
N GLY A 115 -8.83 14.64 -4.00
CA GLY A 115 -10.21 14.12 -4.02
C GLY A 115 -10.33 12.58 -3.89
N LEU A 116 -9.24 11.85 -4.10
CA LEU A 116 -9.13 10.40 -3.97
C LEU A 116 -8.01 10.04 -2.98
N ILE A 117 -8.04 8.83 -2.42
CA ILE A 117 -6.92 8.29 -1.62
C ILE A 117 -5.78 7.82 -2.55
N PRO A 118 -4.53 7.63 -2.06
CA PRO A 118 -3.45 7.16 -2.91
C PRO A 118 -3.82 5.85 -3.62
N PHE A 119 -3.43 5.72 -4.89
CA PHE A 119 -3.83 4.65 -5.80
C PHE A 119 -3.97 3.26 -5.16
N ALA A 120 -2.95 2.78 -4.44
CA ALA A 120 -2.93 1.44 -3.87
C ALA A 120 -3.40 1.35 -2.40
N ASN A 121 -3.81 2.48 -1.79
CA ASN A 121 -4.58 2.46 -0.56
C ASN A 121 -6.02 2.00 -0.87
N LEU A 122 -6.56 1.18 0.01
CA LEU A 122 -7.89 0.58 -0.13
C LEU A 122 -8.84 1.30 0.83
N LYS A 123 -10.09 1.49 0.42
CA LYS A 123 -11.16 2.00 1.29
C LYS A 123 -11.65 0.89 2.21
#